data_AF-A0A8J7WVY1-F1
#
_entry.id   AF-A0A8J7WVY1-F1
#
_cell.length_a   1.000
_cell.length_b   1.000
_cell.length_c   1.000
_cell.angle_alpha   90.00
_cell.angle_beta   90.00
_cell.angle_gamma   90.00
#
_symmetry.space_group_name_H-M   'P 1'
#
loop_
_entity.id
_entity.type
_entity.pdbx_description
1 polymer ?
#
loop_
_entity_poly.entity_id
_entity_poly.type
_entity_poly.pdbx_seq_one_letter_code
_entity_poly.pdbx_strand_id
1 'polypeptide(L)'
;MAAPDSASIIDLYDSLLAAEDERARARIIANAFERLEDRYPELKDMVTASGLRETELRLQKEIEQTRLRIEEVRSDLTKEIALGNQKVLRWTTALMFAQLAAIFAALIGVYLM
;
A
#
# COMPACT_ATOMS: atom_id res chain seq x y z
N MET A 1 -33.55 -2.25 -14.62
CA MET A 1 -33.44 -3.36 -13.65
C MET A 1 -34.09 -4.58 -14.29
N ALA A 2 -33.36 -5.29 -15.17
CA ALA A 2 -33.90 -6.44 -15.88
C ALA A 2 -33.91 -7.65 -14.91
N ALA A 3 -35.06 -8.28 -14.74
CA ALA A 3 -35.18 -9.48 -13.90
C ALA A 3 -34.24 -10.57 -14.43
N PRO A 4 -33.49 -11.28 -13.56
CA PRO A 4 -32.66 -12.39 -14.02
C PRO A 4 -33.56 -13.51 -14.53
N ASP A 5 -33.35 -13.91 -15.78
CA ASP A 5 -33.58 -15.20 -16.46
C ASP A 5 -34.19 -16.36 -15.64
N SER A 6 -35.35 -16.15 -15.01
CA SER A 6 -36.07 -17.17 -14.25
C SER A 6 -36.48 -18.34 -15.15
N ALA A 7 -36.67 -18.08 -16.45
CA ALA A 7 -36.89 -19.11 -17.47
C ALA A 7 -35.72 -20.12 -17.53
N SER A 8 -34.46 -19.68 -17.53
CA SER A 8 -33.31 -20.58 -17.71
C SER A 8 -33.08 -21.54 -16.53
N ILE A 9 -33.41 -21.14 -15.30
CA ILE A 9 -33.23 -21.98 -14.09
C ILE A 9 -34.39 -22.98 -13.97
N ILE A 10 -35.61 -22.54 -14.27
CA ILE A 10 -36.80 -23.40 -14.27
C ILE A 10 -36.68 -24.44 -15.40
N ASP A 11 -36.23 -24.05 -16.59
CA ASP A 11 -36.01 -24.95 -17.72
C ASP A 11 -34.95 -26.02 -17.42
N LEU A 12 -33.89 -25.67 -16.69
CA LEU A 12 -32.87 -26.62 -16.23
C LEU A 12 -33.45 -27.60 -15.20
N TYR A 13 -34.24 -27.10 -14.26
CA TYR A 13 -34.89 -27.93 -13.23
C TYR A 13 -35.86 -28.93 -13.85
N ASP A 14 -36.71 -28.50 -14.78
CA ASP A 14 -37.66 -29.37 -15.48
C ASP A 14 -36.94 -30.39 -16.36
N SER A 15 -35.84 -29.98 -17.03
CA SER A 15 -35.00 -30.90 -17.81
C SER A 15 -34.34 -31.98 -16.95
N LEU A 16 -33.93 -31.64 -15.71
CA LEU A 16 -33.32 -32.60 -14.78
C LEU A 16 -34.34 -33.57 -14.19
N LEU A 17 -35.58 -33.13 -13.96
CA LEU A 17 -36.68 -33.98 -13.52
C LEU A 17 -37.14 -34.95 -14.62
N ALA A 18 -37.11 -34.52 -15.89
CA ALA A 18 -37.50 -35.33 -17.03
C ALA A 18 -36.44 -36.37 -17.44
N ALA A 19 -35.23 -36.30 -16.89
CA ALA A 19 -34.13 -37.20 -17.24
C ALA A 19 -34.27 -38.57 -16.56
N GLU A 20 -34.45 -39.61 -17.37
CA GLU A 20 -34.68 -41.00 -16.92
C GLU A 20 -33.45 -41.64 -16.26
N ASP A 21 -32.23 -41.28 -16.67
CA ASP A 21 -30.98 -41.88 -16.18
C ASP A 21 -29.94 -40.86 -15.69
N GLU A 22 -28.98 -41.37 -14.89
CA GLU A 22 -27.89 -40.56 -14.30
C GLU A 22 -27.02 -39.90 -15.38
N ARG A 23 -26.85 -40.55 -16.53
CA ARG A 23 -26.07 -40.01 -17.65
C ARG A 23 -26.77 -38.84 -18.33
N ALA A 24 -28.07 -38.91 -18.56
CA ALA A 24 -28.84 -37.79 -19.11
C ALA A 24 -28.79 -36.59 -18.15
N ARG A 25 -28.97 -36.83 -16.84
CA ARG A 25 -28.81 -35.78 -15.81
C ARG A 25 -27.42 -35.14 -15.86
N ALA A 26 -26.37 -35.94 -15.87
CA ALA A 26 -24.99 -35.45 -15.94
C ALA A 26 -24.73 -34.61 -17.20
N ARG A 27 -25.32 -35.00 -18.34
CA ARG A 27 -25.18 -34.28 -19.61
C ARG A 27 -25.94 -32.95 -19.62
N ILE A 28 -27.11 -32.90 -19.01
CA ILE A 28 -27.89 -31.67 -18.84
C ILE A 28 -27.13 -30.69 -17.93
N ILE A 29 -26.56 -31.17 -16.83
CA ILE A 29 -25.72 -30.35 -15.92
C ILE A 29 -24.50 -29.81 -16.68
N ALA A 30 -23.80 -30.65 -17.45
CA ALA A 30 -22.63 -30.23 -18.23
C ALA A 30 -22.97 -29.12 -19.24
N ASN A 31 -24.06 -29.26 -20.00
CA ASN A 31 -24.53 -28.23 -20.94
C ASN A 31 -24.95 -26.93 -20.23
N ALA A 32 -25.51 -27.02 -19.03
CA ALA A 32 -25.88 -25.85 -18.23
C ALA A 32 -24.64 -25.10 -17.72
N PHE A 33 -23.59 -25.82 -17.31
CA PHE A 33 -22.31 -25.23 -16.92
C PHE A 33 -21.59 -24.58 -18.11
N GLU A 34 -21.59 -25.21 -19.29
CA GLU A 34 -21.00 -24.64 -20.51
C GLU A 34 -21.69 -23.30 -20.89
N ARG A 35 -23.03 -23.25 -20.82
CA ARG A 35 -23.79 -22.00 -21.03
C ARG A 35 -23.55 -20.94 -19.96
N LEU A 36 -23.25 -21.36 -18.72
CA LEU A 36 -22.90 -20.45 -17.62
C LEU A 36 -21.51 -19.84 -17.83
N GLU A 37 -20.55 -20.64 -18.29
CA GLU A 37 -19.17 -20.21 -18.59
C GLU A 37 -19.14 -19.19 -19.73
N ASP A 38 -19.91 -19.42 -20.80
CA ASP A 38 -20.06 -18.47 -21.92
C ASP A 38 -20.71 -17.13 -21.49
N ARG A 39 -21.61 -17.19 -20.50
CA ARG A 39 -22.37 -16.03 -20.03
C ARG A 39 -21.62 -15.17 -19.03
N TYR A 40 -20.70 -15.78 -18.28
CA TYR A 40 -19.89 -15.10 -17.29
C TYR A 40 -18.41 -15.45 -17.45
N PRO A 41 -17.79 -15.02 -18.57
CA PRO A 41 -16.35 -15.21 -18.80
C PRO A 41 -15.51 -14.54 -17.69
N GLU A 42 -16.08 -13.54 -17.01
CA GLU A 42 -15.48 -12.79 -15.91
C GLU A 42 -15.29 -13.62 -14.63
N LEU A 43 -16.07 -14.70 -14.43
CA LEU A 43 -15.90 -15.64 -13.31
C LEU A 43 -14.52 -16.33 -13.36
N LYS A 44 -13.94 -16.45 -14.56
CA LYS A 44 -12.62 -17.06 -14.77
C LYS A 44 -11.49 -16.20 -14.21
N ASP A 45 -11.70 -14.89 -14.19
CA ASP A 45 -10.75 -13.90 -13.66
C ASP A 45 -11.11 -13.47 -12.23
N MET A 46 -12.16 -14.05 -11.62
CA MET A 46 -12.53 -13.71 -10.26
C MET A 46 -11.43 -14.12 -9.28
N VAL A 47 -10.91 -13.11 -8.59
CA VAL A 47 -9.96 -13.28 -7.49
C VAL A 47 -10.61 -14.17 -6.44
N THR A 48 -10.06 -15.37 -6.26
CA THR A 48 -10.54 -16.32 -5.24
C THR A 48 -10.31 -15.73 -3.84
N ALA A 49 -11.10 -16.17 -2.85
CA ALA A 49 -10.88 -15.78 -1.46
C ALA A 49 -9.44 -16.08 -0.97
N SER A 50 -8.79 -17.09 -1.55
CA SER A 50 -7.38 -17.39 -1.32
C SER A 50 -6.44 -16.31 -1.89
N GLY A 51 -6.69 -15.85 -3.13
CA GLY A 51 -5.91 -14.77 -3.76
C GLY A 51 -6.07 -13.43 -3.04
N LEU A 52 -7.27 -13.15 -2.52
CA LEU A 52 -7.50 -11.96 -1.70
C LEU A 52 -6.70 -12.03 -0.39
N ARG A 53 -6.76 -13.16 0.32
CA ARG A 53 -6.02 -13.37 1.57
C ARG A 53 -4.51 -13.31 1.38
N GLU A 54 -3.98 -13.82 0.27
CA GLU A 54 -2.56 -13.70 -0.07
C GLU A 54 -2.16 -12.25 -0.32
N THR A 55 -3.00 -11.50 -1.06
CA THR A 55 -2.77 -10.08 -1.31
C THR A 55 -2.83 -9.25 -0.03
N GLU A 56 -3.78 -9.53 0.86
CA GLU A 56 -3.87 -8.89 2.18
C GLU A 56 -2.63 -9.14 3.02
N LEU A 57 -2.14 -10.39 3.09
CA LEU A 57 -0.92 -10.73 3.81
C LEU A 57 0.31 -10.02 3.23
N ARG A 58 0.41 -9.94 1.90
CA ARG A 58 1.46 -9.20 1.22
C ARG A 58 1.40 -7.72 1.53
N LEU A 59 0.22 -7.11 1.46
CA LEU A 59 0.01 -5.69 1.78
C LEU A 59 0.34 -5.39 3.25
N GLN A 60 -0.04 -6.27 4.19
CA GLN A 60 0.34 -6.12 5.60
C GLN A 60 1.86 -6.10 5.78
N LYS A 61 2.58 -6.98 5.07
CA LYS A 61 4.05 -6.99 5.10
C LYS A 61 4.65 -5.72 4.51
N GLU A 62 4.14 -5.24 3.38
CA GLU A 62 4.61 -4.00 2.74
C GLU A 62 4.34 -2.76 3.63
N ILE A 63 3.20 -2.73 4.32
CA ILE A 63 2.87 -1.68 5.30
C ILE A 63 3.87 -1.70 6.46
N GLU A 64 4.16 -2.87 7.02
CA GLU A 64 5.09 -2.96 8.14
C GLU A 64 6.53 -2.57 7.74
N GLN A 65 6.98 -3.01 6.56
CA GLN A 65 8.25 -2.57 6.00
C GLN A 65 8.31 -1.05 5.79
N THR A 66 7.21 -0.46 5.32
CA THR A 66 7.13 1.00 5.12
C THR A 66 7.19 1.74 6.45
N ARG A 67 6.52 1.23 7.50
CA ARG A 67 6.59 1.80 8.87
C ARG A 67 8.02 1.78 9.41
N LEU A 68 8.73 0.67 9.26
CA LEU A 68 10.13 0.56 9.68
C LEU A 68 11.03 1.56 8.96
N ARG A 69 10.88 1.71 7.63
CA ARG A 69 11.62 2.71 6.86
C ARG A 69 11.32 4.14 7.30
N ILE A 70 10.06 4.45 7.62
CA ILE A 70 9.68 5.77 8.13
C ILE A 70 10.37 6.04 9.47
N GLU A 71 10.41 5.06 10.37
CA GLU A 71 11.07 5.21 11.67
C GLU A 71 12.59 5.41 11.54
N GLU A 72 13.23 4.65 10.65
CA GLU A 72 14.64 4.80 10.32
C GLU A 72 14.95 6.21 9.78
N VAL A 73 14.20 6.66 8.76
CA VAL A 73 14.35 8.00 8.19
C VAL A 73 14.10 9.10 9.22
N ARG A 74 13.12 8.92 10.12
CA ARG A 74 12.88 9.86 11.23
C ARG A 74 14.04 9.91 12.20
N SER A 75 14.63 8.77 12.55
CA SER A 75 15.79 8.69 13.45
C SER A 75 16.99 9.39 12.84
N ASP A 76 17.27 9.13 11.57
CA ASP A 76 18.42 9.70 10.87
C ASP A 76 18.26 11.20 10.66
N LEU A 77 17.07 11.66 10.26
CA LEU A 77 16.79 13.10 10.16
C LEU A 77 16.97 13.80 11.51
N THR A 78 16.54 13.17 12.61
CA THR A 78 16.73 13.71 13.96
C THR A 78 18.21 13.86 14.31
N LYS A 79 19.04 12.87 13.98
CA LYS A 79 20.49 12.93 14.19
C LYS A 79 21.13 14.02 13.32
N GLU A 80 20.76 14.11 12.05
CA GLU A 80 21.28 15.11 11.13
C GLU A 80 20.95 16.53 11.60
N ILE A 81 19.71 16.77 12.07
CA ILE A 81 19.30 18.05 12.65
C ILE A 81 20.13 18.35 13.90
N ALA A 82 20.31 17.38 14.81
CA ALA A 82 21.11 17.58 16.02
C ALA A 82 22.57 17.94 15.71
N LEU A 83 23.20 17.24 14.76
CA LEU A 83 24.56 17.53 14.30
C LEU A 83 24.64 18.89 13.60
N GLY A 84 23.63 19.23 12.80
CA GLY A 84 23.50 20.53 12.15
C GLY A 84 23.44 21.67 13.17
N ASN A 85 22.57 21.55 14.17
CA ASN A 85 22.43 22.51 15.26
C ASN A 85 23.74 22.67 16.04
N GLN A 86 24.43 21.57 16.37
CA GLN A 86 25.72 21.62 17.04
C GLN A 86 26.79 22.33 16.20
N LYS A 87 26.83 22.06 14.89
CA LYS A 87 27.76 22.72 13.96
C LYS A 87 27.50 24.23 13.90
N VAL A 88 26.24 24.63 13.76
CA VAL A 88 25.84 26.06 13.74
C VAL A 88 26.22 26.72 15.06
N LEU A 89 25.89 26.11 16.19
CA LEU A 89 26.21 26.66 17.51
C LEU A 89 27.73 26.87 17.69
N ARG A 90 28.55 25.90 17.28
CA ARG A 90 30.01 26.02 17.36
C ARG A 90 30.55 27.17 16.52
N TRP A 91 30.08 27.33 15.29
CA TRP A 91 30.49 28.42 14.41
C TRP A 91 30.04 29.78 14.94
N THR A 92 28.80 29.90 15.40
CA THR A 92 28.28 31.13 16.01
C THR A 92 29.09 31.52 17.24
N THR A 93 29.41 30.57 18.12
CA THR A 93 30.24 30.85 19.30
C THR A 93 31.64 31.33 18.91
N ALA A 94 32.29 30.67 17.96
CA ALA A 94 33.59 31.11 17.46
C ALA A 94 33.53 32.53 16.86
N LEU A 95 32.46 32.82 16.12
CA LEU A 95 32.22 34.14 15.56
C LEU A 95 32.05 35.21 16.66
N MET A 96 31.31 34.91 17.73
CA MET A 96 31.14 35.83 18.87
C MET A 96 32.49 36.17 19.51
N PHE A 97 33.38 35.19 19.69
CA PHE A 97 34.72 35.45 20.22
C PHE A 97 35.59 36.28 19.27
N ALA A 98 35.53 36.01 17.97
CA ALA A 98 36.26 36.78 16.97
C ALA A 98 35.77 38.25 16.93
N GLN A 99 34.45 38.47 16.97
CA GLN A 99 33.87 39.81 17.06
C GLN A 99 34.27 40.52 18.35
N LEU A 100 34.26 39.83 19.49
CA LEU A 100 34.67 40.40 20.77
C LEU A 100 36.14 40.84 20.74
N ALA A 101 37.03 40.00 20.22
CA ALA A 101 38.45 40.34 20.06
C ALA A 101 38.66 41.54 19.12
N ALA A 102 37.91 41.59 18.01
CA ALA A 102 37.96 42.72 17.08
C ALA A 102 37.53 44.04 17.74
N ILE A 103 36.46 44.02 18.56
CA ILE A 103 36.00 45.20 19.31
C ILE A 103 37.07 45.66 20.30
N PHE A 104 37.70 44.75 21.06
CA PHE A 104 38.77 45.10 22.00
C PHE A 104 39.98 45.73 21.28
N ALA A 105 40.41 45.14 20.16
CA ALA A 105 41.51 45.69 19.38
C ALA A 105 41.19 47.09 18.85
N ALA A 106 39.97 47.32 18.37
CA ALA A 106 39.52 48.63 17.91
C ALA A 106 39.53 49.68 19.04
N LEU A 107 39.04 49.34 20.23
CA LEU A 107 39.04 50.25 21.39
C LEU A 107 40.46 50.62 21.84
N ILE A 108 41.37 49.64 21.91
CA ILE A 108 42.78 49.88 22.25
C ILE A 108 43.44 50.78 21.20
N GLY A 109 43.19 50.51 19.91
CA GLY A 109 43.72 51.33 18.82
C GLY A 109 43.26 52.78 18.88
N VAL A 110 41.99 53.03 19.23
CA VAL A 110 41.47 54.39 19.42
C VAL A 110 42.06 55.06 20.67
N TYR A 111 42.30 54.33 21.75
CA TYR A 111 42.86 54.87 22.99
C TYR A 111 44.35 55.26 22.86
N LEU A 112 45.10 54.60 21.99
CA LEU A 112 46.53 54.84 21.75
C LEU A 112 46.81 55.99 20.76
N MET A 113 45.78 56.53 20.10
CA MET A 113 45.85 57.61 19.11
C MET A 113 45.51 58.96 19.74
#